data_AF-A0AAV0UXX7-F1
#
_entry.id   AF-A0AAV0UXX7-F1
#
_cell.length_a   1.000
_cell.length_b   1.000
_cell.length_c   1.000
_cell.angle_alpha   90.00
_cell.angle_beta   90.00
_cell.angle_gamma   90.00
#
_symmetry.space_group_name_H-M   'P 1'
#
loop_
_entity.id
_entity.type
_entity.pdbx_description
1 polymer ?
#
loop_
_entity_poly.entity_id
_entity_poly.type
_entity_poly.pdbx_seq_one_letter_code
_entity_poly.pdbx_strand_id
1 'polypeptide(L)'
;MPFKNQRPEERGNASVSVAAYDFYNEKQSSVYTTPANTSFQRDMTRHALELLQLESKDLTHFTTNDNVFVLLDLDAGSGLSTKAAQDWFKEIEMAVFTLAFDISAPMLRK
;
A
#
# COMPACT_ATOMS: atom_id res chain seq x y z
N MET A 1 8.93 -15.65 -20.09
CA MET A 1 9.35 -14.33 -19.58
C MET A 1 9.35 -13.33 -20.73
N PRO A 2 8.49 -12.29 -20.68
CA PRO A 2 8.25 -11.40 -21.81
C PRO A 2 9.43 -10.51 -22.22
N PHE A 3 10.54 -10.52 -21.47
CA PHE A 3 11.69 -9.64 -21.69
C PHE A 3 13.00 -10.39 -21.97
N LYS A 4 12.94 -11.65 -22.41
CA LYS A 4 14.11 -12.54 -22.39
C LYS A 4 15.30 -12.07 -23.25
N ASN A 5 15.11 -11.12 -24.18
CA ASN A 5 16.15 -10.65 -25.09
C ASN A 5 16.21 -9.12 -25.30
N GLN A 6 15.54 -8.30 -24.48
CA GLN A 6 15.56 -6.83 -24.66
C GLN A 6 16.62 -6.18 -23.77
N ARG A 7 17.41 -5.28 -24.34
CA ARG A 7 18.37 -4.47 -23.59
C ARG A 7 17.62 -3.47 -22.68
N PRO A 8 18.15 -3.10 -21.50
CA PRO A 8 17.47 -2.22 -20.55
C PRO A 8 16.91 -0.93 -21.18
N GLU A 9 17.67 -0.32 -22.10
CA GLU A 9 17.31 0.89 -22.84
C GLU A 9 16.14 0.70 -23.81
N GLU A 10 15.91 -0.53 -24.31
CA GLU A 10 14.80 -0.88 -25.21
C GLU A 10 13.49 -1.15 -24.45
N ARG A 11 13.56 -1.32 -23.12
CA ARG A 11 12.40 -1.60 -22.25
C ARG A 11 11.60 -0.34 -21.90
N GLY A 12 12.21 0.84 -22.00
CA GLY A 12 11.53 2.12 -21.70
C GLY A 12 10.37 2.45 -22.65
N ASN A 13 10.40 1.88 -23.87
CA ASN A 13 9.35 2.04 -24.89
C ASN A 13 8.46 0.80 -25.05
N ALA A 14 8.64 -0.24 -24.25
CA ALA A 14 7.71 -1.36 -24.24
C ALA A 14 6.37 -0.84 -23.71
N SER A 15 5.32 -0.93 -24.53
CA SER A 15 3.95 -0.59 -24.12
C SER A 15 3.70 -1.20 -22.74
N VAL A 16 3.33 -0.38 -21.76
CA VAL A 16 3.08 -0.82 -20.38
C VAL A 16 2.28 -2.11 -20.45
N SER A 17 2.91 -3.21 -20.03
CA SER A 17 2.35 -4.55 -20.24
C SER A 17 1.00 -4.61 -19.54
N VAL A 18 -0.09 -4.73 -20.32
CA VAL A 18 -1.47 -4.86 -19.83
C VAL A 18 -1.60 -5.98 -18.79
N ALA A 19 -0.71 -6.98 -18.82
CA ALA A 19 -0.66 -8.07 -17.85
C ALA A 19 -0.49 -7.63 -16.38
N ALA A 20 0.11 -6.46 -16.09
CA ALA A 20 0.21 -5.95 -14.73
C ALA A 20 -1.13 -5.36 -14.24
N TYR A 21 -1.90 -4.76 -15.16
CA TYR A 21 -3.24 -4.24 -14.89
C TYR A 21 -4.30 -5.35 -14.82
N ASP A 22 -4.13 -6.41 -15.62
CA ASP A 22 -5.07 -7.54 -15.75
C ASP A 22 -4.75 -8.72 -14.80
N PHE A 23 -3.74 -8.59 -13.93
CA PHE A 23 -3.33 -9.69 -13.06
C PHE A 23 -4.43 -10.08 -12.06
N TYR A 24 -5.16 -9.09 -11.54
CA TYR A 24 -6.34 -9.28 -10.71
C TYR A 24 -7.60 -8.88 -11.47
N ASN A 25 -8.60 -9.75 -11.47
CA ASN A 25 -9.97 -9.42 -11.84
C ASN A 25 -10.87 -9.23 -10.60
N GLU A 26 -12.09 -8.75 -10.80
CA GLU A 26 -13.06 -8.48 -9.71
C GLU A 26 -13.35 -9.72 -8.84
N LYS A 27 -13.38 -10.91 -9.45
CA LYS A 27 -13.59 -12.16 -8.71
C LYS A 27 -12.41 -12.48 -7.80
N GLN A 28 -11.18 -12.24 -8.25
CA GLN A 28 -9.98 -12.45 -7.41
C GLN A 28 -9.87 -11.40 -6.31
N SER A 29 -10.22 -10.13 -6.60
CA SER A 29 -10.27 -9.05 -5.62
C SER A 29 -11.26 -9.36 -4.47
N SER A 30 -12.47 -9.84 -4.80
CA SER A 30 -13.47 -10.18 -3.78
C SER A 30 -13.07 -11.38 -2.91
N VAL A 31 -12.40 -12.38 -3.49
CA VAL A 31 -11.85 -13.53 -2.74
C VAL A 31 -10.68 -13.12 -1.85
N TYR A 32 -9.97 -12.04 -2.15
CA TYR A 32 -8.84 -11.57 -1.34
C TYR A 32 -9.29 -10.98 0.00
N THR A 33 -10.48 -10.36 0.08
CA THR A 33 -10.93 -9.67 1.30
C THR A 33 -11.72 -10.55 2.26
N THR A 34 -11.13 -11.68 2.66
CA THR A 34 -11.69 -12.57 3.70
C THR A 34 -11.40 -12.05 5.12
N PRO A 35 -12.17 -12.46 6.14
CA PRO A 35 -11.86 -12.12 7.53
C PRO A 35 -10.45 -12.55 7.97
N ALA A 36 -9.98 -13.70 7.50
CA ALA A 36 -8.63 -14.20 7.82
C ALA A 36 -7.54 -13.29 7.22
N ASN A 37 -7.68 -12.90 5.95
CA ASN A 37 -6.74 -11.99 5.31
C ASN A 37 -6.79 -10.59 5.94
N THR A 38 -7.96 -10.11 6.31
CA THR A 38 -8.11 -8.84 7.04
C THR A 38 -7.38 -8.88 8.39
N SER A 39 -7.53 -9.96 9.17
CA SER A 39 -6.81 -10.09 10.45
C SER A 39 -5.31 -10.14 10.24
N PHE A 40 -4.84 -10.95 9.28
CA PHE A 40 -3.43 -11.07 8.97
C PHE A 40 -2.82 -9.74 8.52
N GLN A 41 -3.49 -9.03 7.60
CA GLN A 41 -3.05 -7.73 7.11
C GLN A 41 -3.03 -6.68 8.22
N ARG A 42 -4.01 -6.70 9.13
CA ARG A 42 -4.03 -5.79 10.28
C ARG A 42 -2.81 -5.99 11.18
N ASP A 43 -2.53 -7.23 11.54
CA ASP A 43 -1.43 -7.55 12.46
C ASP A 43 -0.07 -7.22 11.82
N MET A 44 0.11 -7.54 10.53
CA MET A 44 1.31 -7.15 9.78
C MET A 44 1.47 -5.63 9.66
N THR A 45 0.39 -4.92 9.33
CA THR A 45 0.41 -3.47 9.17
C THR A 45 0.78 -2.79 10.48
N ARG A 46 0.22 -3.26 11.61
CA ARG A 46 0.56 -2.77 12.94
C ARG A 46 2.06 -2.90 13.22
N HIS A 47 2.63 -4.08 12.98
CA HIS A 47 4.06 -4.30 13.17
C HIS A 47 4.92 -3.41 12.26
N ALA A 48 4.53 -3.23 11.00
CA ALA A 48 5.24 -2.34 10.08
C ALA A 48 5.22 -0.88 10.56
N LEU A 49 4.08 -0.40 11.08
CA LEU A 49 3.95 0.95 11.62
C LEU A 49 4.71 1.15 12.93
N GLU A 50 4.74 0.14 13.80
CA GLU A 50 5.57 0.15 15.02
C GLU A 50 7.06 0.28 14.65
N LEU A 51 7.53 -0.44 13.63
CA LEU A 51 8.90 -0.32 13.12
C LEU A 51 9.17 1.05 12.48
N LEU A 52 8.26 1.54 11.63
CA LEU A 52 8.38 2.86 11.02
C LEU A 52 8.44 3.96 12.07
N GLN A 53 7.67 3.88 13.14
CA GLN A 53 7.68 4.87 14.22
C GLN A 53 8.99 4.85 15.02
N LEU A 54 9.60 3.68 15.20
CA LEU A 54 10.91 3.55 15.84
C LEU A 54 11.99 4.23 15.01
N GLU A 55 11.97 4.05 13.69
CA GLU A 55 12.93 4.64 12.75
C GLU A 55 12.63 6.11 12.45
N SER A 56 11.36 6.55 12.52
CA SER A 56 10.96 7.90 12.17
C SER A 56 11.36 8.95 13.22
N LYS A 57 11.74 8.55 14.44
CA LYS A 57 12.21 9.46 15.49
C LYS A 57 13.42 10.30 15.05
N ASP A 58 14.21 9.80 14.11
CA ASP A 58 15.36 10.50 13.54
C ASP A 58 15.05 11.20 12.20
N LEU A 59 13.87 10.96 11.61
CA LEU A 59 13.50 11.43 10.25
C LEU A 59 12.45 12.54 10.23
N THR A 60 11.74 12.80 11.34
CA THR A 60 10.68 13.81 11.37
C THR A 60 11.20 15.17 11.85
N HIS A 61 11.71 15.98 10.91
CA HIS A 61 11.90 17.43 11.09
C HIS A 61 10.57 18.23 11.12
N PHE A 62 9.45 17.60 11.46
CA PHE A 62 8.15 18.28 11.52
C PHE A 62 8.07 19.08 12.82
N THR A 63 8.19 20.40 12.68
CA THR A 63 8.38 21.39 13.74
C THR A 63 7.13 22.24 13.97
N THR A 64 5.93 21.68 13.81
CA THR A 64 4.68 22.42 14.05
C THR A 64 3.74 21.64 14.94
N ASN A 65 3.14 22.34 15.90
CA ASN A 65 2.27 21.84 16.98
C ASN A 65 1.03 21.02 16.54
N ASP A 66 0.80 20.84 15.24
CA ASP A 66 -0.24 19.99 14.65
C ASP A 66 0.44 18.85 13.87
N ASN A 67 0.79 17.77 14.56
CA ASN A 67 1.54 16.64 13.98
C ASN A 67 0.62 15.76 13.12
N VAL A 68 0.47 16.11 11.84
CA VAL A 68 -0.15 15.22 10.84
C VAL A 68 0.92 14.28 10.28
N PHE A 69 0.75 12.97 10.47
CA PHE A 69 1.59 11.95 9.85
C PHE A 69 1.21 11.78 8.38
N VAL A 70 2.19 11.72 7.48
CA VAL A 70 1.94 11.43 6.06
C VAL A 70 2.38 10.01 5.77
N LEU A 71 1.43 9.16 5.37
CA LEU A 71 1.68 7.75 5.03
C LEU A 71 1.53 7.54 3.52
N LEU A 72 2.54 6.95 2.90
CA LEU A 72 2.47 6.44 1.53
C LEU A 72 2.34 4.92 1.57
N ASP A 73 1.17 4.40 1.19
CA ASP A 73 0.87 2.96 1.12
C ASP A 73 0.97 2.51 -0.35
N LEU A 74 2.01 1.74 -0.65
CA LEU A 74 2.31 1.23 -1.99
C LEU A 74 1.82 -0.21 -2.10
N ASP A 75 1.23 -0.55 -3.25
CA ASP A 75 0.56 -1.83 -3.48
C ASP A 75 -0.56 -2.10 -2.44
N ALA A 76 -1.39 -1.07 -2.23
CA ALA A 76 -2.45 -1.05 -1.23
C ALA A 76 -3.54 -2.12 -1.44
N GLY A 77 -3.59 -2.73 -2.62
CA GLY A 77 -4.55 -3.76 -2.99
C GLY A 77 -5.97 -3.28 -2.78
N SER A 78 -6.75 -4.09 -2.04
CA SER A 78 -8.12 -3.77 -1.66
C SER A 78 -8.25 -2.85 -0.45
N GLY A 79 -7.15 -2.18 -0.07
CA GLY A 79 -7.08 -1.23 1.03
C GLY A 79 -7.09 -1.86 2.42
N LEU A 80 -6.79 -3.16 2.57
CA LEU A 80 -6.76 -3.83 3.88
C LEU A 80 -5.67 -3.26 4.79
N SER A 81 -4.46 -3.06 4.25
CA SER A 81 -3.35 -2.39 4.94
C SER A 81 -3.70 -0.93 5.22
N THR A 82 -4.21 -0.21 4.21
CA THR A 82 -4.62 1.19 4.34
C THR A 82 -5.62 1.39 5.48
N LYS A 83 -6.64 0.53 5.55
CA LYS A 83 -7.65 0.57 6.61
C LYS A 83 -7.06 0.22 7.97
N ALA A 84 -6.24 -0.82 8.06
CA ALA A 84 -5.57 -1.19 9.30
C ALA A 84 -4.67 -0.07 9.81
N ALA A 85 -3.96 0.62 8.92
CA ALA A 85 -3.13 1.77 9.28
C ALA A 85 -3.99 2.92 9.83
N GLN A 86 -5.08 3.27 9.15
CA GLN A 86 -6.02 4.30 9.64
C GLN A 86 -6.57 3.97 11.03
N ASP A 87 -6.94 2.70 11.27
CA ASP A 87 -7.46 2.26 12.55
C ASP A 87 -6.37 2.36 13.64
N TRP A 88 -5.14 1.96 13.34
CA TRP A 88 -4.01 2.10 14.28
C TRP A 88 -3.69 3.57 14.61
N PHE A 89 -3.61 4.45 13.62
CA PHE A 89 -3.39 5.89 13.86
C PHE A 89 -4.51 6.52 14.68
N LYS A 90 -5.75 6.05 14.49
CA LYS A 90 -6.89 6.43 15.33
C LYS A 90 -6.75 5.93 16.77
N GLU A 91 -6.28 4.69 16.98
CA GLU A 91 -6.02 4.12 18.32
C GLU A 91 -4.99 4.94 19.11
N ILE A 92 -3.98 5.52 18.44
CA ILE A 92 -2.94 6.34 19.07
C ILE A 92 -3.20 7.85 19.00
N GLU A 93 -4.43 8.24 18.64
CA GLU A 93 -4.89 9.64 18.56
C GLU A 93 -4.00 10.55 17.68
N MET A 94 -3.47 10.01 16.59
CA MET A 94 -2.61 10.74 15.66
C MET A 94 -3.34 11.01 14.34
N ALA A 95 -3.35 12.29 13.92
CA ALA A 95 -3.88 12.65 12.61
C ALA A 95 -2.97 12.08 11.52
N VAL A 96 -3.55 11.40 10.53
CA VAL A 96 -2.80 10.83 9.40
C VAL A 96 -3.45 11.22 8.08
N PHE A 97 -2.60 11.60 7.12
CA PHE A 97 -2.95 11.74 5.72
C PHE A 97 -2.32 10.60 4.93
N THR A 98 -3.16 9.69 4.41
CA THR A 98 -2.69 8.51 3.68
C THR A 98 -2.89 8.67 2.18
N LEU A 99 -1.84 8.46 1.41
CA LEU A 99 -1.90 8.25 -0.04
C LEU A 99 -1.70 6.77 -0.32
N ALA A 100 -2.71 6.12 -0.89
CA ALA A 100 -2.68 4.69 -1.23
C ALA A 100 -2.65 4.51 -2.75
N PHE A 101 -1.71 3.70 -3.22
CA PHE A 101 -1.53 3.39 -4.64
C PHE A 101 -1.57 1.89 -4.87
N ASP A 102 -2.25 1.48 -5.93
CA ASP A 102 -2.18 0.13 -6.46
C ASP A 102 -2.27 0.19 -7.99
N ILE A 103 -1.51 -0.68 -8.66
CA ILE A 103 -1.51 -0.76 -10.12
C ILE A 103 -2.74 -1.50 -10.67
N SER A 104 -3.36 -2.36 -9.85
CA SER A 104 -4.46 -3.23 -10.22
C SER A 104 -5.79 -2.53 -9.98
N ALA A 105 -6.39 -2.01 -11.04
CA ALA A 105 -7.66 -1.29 -10.93
C ALA A 105 -8.78 -2.08 -10.22
N PRO A 106 -8.95 -3.41 -10.42
CA PRO A 106 -9.97 -4.18 -9.70
C PRO A 106 -9.70 -4.36 -8.20
N MET A 107 -8.48 -4.10 -7.74
CA MET A 107 -8.16 -4.10 -6.31
C MET A 107 -8.63 -2.78 -5.66
N LEU A 108 -8.49 -1.64 -6.36
CA LEU A 108 -8.94 -0.33 -5.88
C LEU A 108 -10.45 -0.11 -5.99
N ARG A 109 -11.10 -0.74 -6.98
CA ARG A 109 -12.54 -0.61 -7.24
C ARG A 109 -13.31 -1.64 -6.42
N LYS A 110 -13.98 -1.19 -5.38
CA LYS A 110 -15.02 -1.93 -4.68
C LYS A 110 -16.36 -1.21 -4.82
#